data_AF-A0A956QZM3-F1
#
_entry.id   AF-A0A956QZM3-F1
#
_cell.length_a   1.000
_cell.length_b   1.000
_cell.length_c   1.000
_cell.angle_alpha   90.00
_cell.angle_beta   90.00
_cell.angle_gamma   90.00
#
_symmetry.space_group_name_H-M   'P 1'
#
loop_
_entity.id
_entity.type
_entity.pdbx_description
1 polymer ?
#
loop_
_entity_poly.entity_id
_entity_poly.type
_entity_poly.pdbx_seq_one_letter_code
_entity_poly.pdbx_strand_id
1 'polypeptide(L)'
;MSESPQASTGRGASPEMSGSHAKLRTKAGKKTGKGKGKGKGAKVRQRSGELMRHPLALPVIALLAGLLIARILLGAIPLRGALELDLPIWLAELLSESGDQRLIIARPHALWLMPTAVAPFLMVMATRTLVDVRAFQVVIQVLLRLLVLMAIALALSQPSLQSPIRGKTVVFVVDVSESIDDQQLAGAQKLVREALELAAQEEAAGIEREDRTRVRLVTYAGRALVHDLSELEDENQLGDLTIDRDPDNALASDHASALRLAEALLDPDTEGRVVLLTDATGDLAEREGLGQAIFDL
;
A
#
# COMPACT_ATOMS: atom_id res chain seq x y z
N MET A 1 -12.93 -61.14 -5.18
CA MET A 1 -13.04 -60.81 -6.62
C MET A 1 -11.88 -59.88 -6.91
N SER A 2 -10.73 -60.42 -7.31
CA SER A 2 -10.34 -60.62 -8.73
C SER A 2 -10.00 -59.26 -9.34
N GLU A 3 -8.83 -58.94 -9.88
CA GLU A 3 -7.63 -59.67 -10.32
C GLU A 3 -6.51 -58.61 -10.40
N SER A 4 -5.26 -58.98 -10.07
CA SER A 4 -4.07 -58.36 -10.68
C SER A 4 -3.89 -58.95 -12.09
N PRO A 5 -3.17 -58.34 -13.06
CA PRO A 5 -1.71 -58.54 -13.07
C PRO A 5 -0.81 -57.54 -13.88
N GLN A 6 0.50 -57.62 -13.55
CA GLN A 6 1.71 -57.60 -14.42
C GLN A 6 2.07 -56.32 -15.21
N ALA A 7 3.23 -55.69 -14.96
CA ALA A 7 4.62 -56.08 -15.26
C ALA A 7 5.05 -55.80 -16.71
N SER A 8 6.04 -54.92 -16.89
CA SER A 8 6.91 -54.94 -18.08
C SER A 8 8.23 -54.21 -17.78
N THR A 9 9.27 -55.04 -17.65
CA THR A 9 10.69 -54.71 -17.58
C THR A 9 11.25 -54.46 -18.99
N GLY A 10 11.86 -53.30 -19.21
CA GLY A 10 12.58 -52.97 -20.46
C GLY A 10 14.07 -52.76 -20.21
N ARG A 11 14.83 -53.85 -20.23
CA ARG A 11 16.29 -53.91 -20.17
C ARG A 11 16.81 -53.80 -21.61
N GLY A 12 17.62 -52.78 -21.92
CA GLY A 12 18.27 -52.64 -23.23
C GLY A 12 19.71 -52.19 -23.02
N ALA A 13 20.65 -53.11 -23.27
CA ALA A 13 22.08 -52.92 -23.14
C ALA A 13 22.75 -52.92 -24.52
N SER A 14 23.79 -52.07 -24.64
CA SER A 14 24.97 -52.17 -25.52
C SER A 14 24.79 -51.92 -27.03
N PRO A 15 25.87 -51.70 -27.84
CA PRO A 15 27.29 -51.39 -27.55
C PRO A 15 27.89 -50.22 -28.40
N GLU A 16 29.15 -49.91 -28.11
CA GLU A 16 30.28 -49.51 -28.98
C GLU A 16 30.04 -48.93 -30.40
N MET A 17 30.72 -47.81 -30.69
CA MET A 17 31.61 -47.62 -31.86
C MET A 17 32.46 -46.35 -31.62
N SER A 18 33.77 -46.45 -31.43
CA SER A 18 34.79 -46.56 -32.49
C SER A 18 34.85 -45.30 -33.36
N GLY A 19 35.91 -44.50 -33.20
CA GLY A 19 36.06 -43.24 -33.92
C GLY A 19 37.37 -42.51 -33.63
N SER A 20 38.48 -43.23 -33.72
CA SER A 20 39.83 -42.68 -33.83
C SER A 20 39.94 -41.78 -35.07
N HIS A 21 40.31 -40.51 -34.92
CA HIS A 21 41.08 -39.82 -35.96
C HIS A 21 42.03 -38.77 -35.36
N ALA A 22 43.31 -39.16 -35.37
CA ALA A 22 44.46 -38.29 -35.30
C ALA A 22 44.45 -37.24 -36.42
N LYS A 23 44.89 -36.01 -36.12
CA LYS A 23 45.65 -35.19 -37.06
C LYS A 23 46.60 -34.24 -36.32
N LEU A 24 47.86 -34.68 -36.29
CA LEU A 24 49.04 -33.85 -36.18
C LEU A 24 48.97 -32.71 -37.20
N ARG A 25 49.26 -31.47 -36.78
CA ARG A 25 49.94 -30.52 -37.65
C ARG A 25 50.71 -29.47 -36.86
N THR A 26 51.99 -29.79 -36.71
CA THR A 26 53.10 -28.87 -36.49
C THR A 26 53.14 -27.79 -37.57
N LYS A 27 53.34 -26.52 -37.20
CA LYS A 27 54.16 -25.61 -38.02
C LYS A 27 54.84 -24.55 -37.17
N ALA A 28 56.14 -24.73 -37.03
CA ALA A 28 57.10 -23.74 -36.57
C ALA A 28 57.12 -22.54 -37.54
N GLY A 29 57.16 -21.34 -36.98
CA GLY A 29 57.25 -20.08 -37.71
C GLY A 29 58.05 -19.05 -36.91
N LYS A 30 59.34 -19.32 -36.76
CA LYS A 30 60.35 -18.43 -36.16
C LYS A 30 60.61 -17.26 -37.14
N LYS A 31 60.19 -16.04 -36.79
CA LYS A 31 60.74 -14.81 -37.40
C LYS A 31 61.16 -13.83 -36.32
N THR A 32 62.47 -13.83 -36.11
CA THR A 32 63.24 -12.83 -35.39
C THR A 32 63.27 -11.53 -36.19
N GLY A 33 62.55 -10.51 -35.72
CA GLY A 33 62.63 -9.13 -36.21
C GLY A 33 63.17 -8.23 -35.11
N LYS A 34 64.49 -7.99 -35.12
CA LYS A 34 65.22 -7.16 -34.16
C LYS A 34 65.16 -5.69 -34.62
N GLY A 35 64.10 -4.98 -34.23
CA GLY A 35 63.96 -3.53 -34.46
C GLY A 35 64.30 -2.75 -33.19
N LYS A 36 65.53 -2.21 -33.13
CA LYS A 36 66.05 -1.41 -32.02
C LYS A 36 65.73 0.07 -32.30
N GLY A 37 64.54 0.53 -31.91
CA GLY A 37 64.10 1.92 -32.04
C GLY A 37 63.95 2.59 -30.68
N LYS A 38 64.86 3.51 -30.35
CA LYS A 38 64.79 4.39 -29.18
C LYS A 38 63.52 5.26 -29.25
N GLY A 39 62.69 5.20 -28.22
CA GLY A 39 61.56 6.10 -28.00
C GLY A 39 61.23 6.20 -26.52
N LYS A 40 62.11 6.83 -25.74
CA LYS A 40 61.85 7.19 -24.34
C LYS A 40 60.95 8.44 -24.33
N GLY A 41 59.64 8.25 -24.30
CA GLY A 41 58.71 9.39 -24.24
C GLY A 41 57.21 9.09 -24.21
N ALA A 42 56.76 7.85 -23.94
CA ALA A 42 55.34 7.50 -24.04
C ALA A 42 54.85 6.49 -22.98
N LYS A 43 55.42 6.50 -21.77
CA LYS A 43 55.07 5.49 -20.74
C LYS A 43 53.89 5.85 -19.82
N VAL A 44 53.26 7.01 -19.96
CA VAL A 44 52.15 7.41 -19.05
C VAL A 44 50.76 7.04 -19.57
N ARG A 45 50.60 6.70 -20.86
CA ARG A 45 49.28 6.40 -21.47
C ARG A 45 48.87 4.92 -21.51
N GLN A 46 49.74 3.97 -21.14
CA GLN A 46 49.44 2.53 -21.25
C GLN A 46 48.76 1.89 -20.03
N ARG A 47 48.69 2.57 -18.86
CA ARG A 47 48.06 1.99 -17.66
C ARG A 47 46.53 1.89 -17.71
N SER A 48 45.86 2.63 -18.59
CA SER A 48 44.40 2.58 -18.71
C SER A 48 43.88 1.33 -19.44
N GLY A 49 44.75 0.59 -20.15
CA GLY A 49 44.36 -0.59 -20.92
C GLY A 49 44.32 -1.91 -20.14
N GLU A 50 44.98 -1.99 -18.98
CA GLU A 50 45.00 -3.22 -18.18
C GLU A 50 43.71 -3.43 -17.38
N LEU A 51 43.05 -2.35 -16.94
CA LEU A 51 41.78 -2.43 -16.21
C LEU A 51 40.64 -3.03 -17.07
N MET A 52 40.67 -2.84 -18.40
CA MET A 52 39.65 -3.41 -19.29
C MET A 52 39.78 -4.91 -19.53
N ARG A 53 40.89 -5.55 -19.13
CA ARG A 53 41.11 -6.99 -19.32
C ARG A 53 40.62 -7.83 -18.15
N HIS A 54 40.15 -7.20 -17.07
CA HIS A 54 39.64 -7.94 -15.93
C HIS A 54 38.32 -8.63 -16.30
N PRO A 55 38.14 -9.94 -16.00
CA PRO A 55 36.91 -10.66 -16.34
C PRO A 55 35.66 -10.08 -15.66
N LEU A 56 35.83 -9.24 -14.64
CA LEU A 56 34.72 -8.55 -13.96
C LEU A 56 34.44 -7.13 -14.47
N ALA A 57 35.25 -6.58 -15.38
CA ALA A 57 35.07 -5.18 -15.82
C ALA A 57 33.73 -4.97 -16.56
N LEU A 58 33.39 -5.87 -17.49
CA LEU A 58 32.15 -5.83 -18.26
C LEU A 58 30.87 -5.85 -17.40
N PRO A 59 30.67 -6.79 -16.46
CA PRO A 59 29.47 -6.80 -15.64
C PRO A 59 29.38 -5.57 -14.73
N VAL A 60 30.50 -5.08 -14.20
CA VAL A 60 30.52 -3.85 -13.39
C VAL A 60 30.12 -2.62 -14.23
N ILE A 61 30.63 -2.50 -15.46
CA ILE A 61 30.23 -1.43 -16.38
C ILE A 61 28.74 -1.51 -16.71
N ALA A 62 28.21 -2.71 -16.95
CA ALA A 62 26.79 -2.90 -17.24
C ALA A 62 25.89 -2.54 -16.05
N LEU A 63 26.31 -2.87 -14.83
CA LEU A 63 25.61 -2.47 -13.61
C LEU A 63 25.63 -0.95 -13.41
N LEU A 64 26.78 -0.31 -13.60
CA LEU A 64 26.90 1.15 -13.52
C LEU A 64 26.06 1.85 -14.59
N ALA A 65 26.01 1.31 -15.81
CA ALA A 65 25.16 1.82 -16.88
C ALA A 65 23.67 1.67 -16.53
N GLY A 66 23.24 0.52 -16.00
CA GLY A 66 21.87 0.31 -15.52
C GLY A 66 21.49 1.29 -14.42
N LEU A 67 22.38 1.51 -13.45
CA LEU A 67 22.17 2.44 -12.33
C LEU A 67 22.11 3.90 -12.82
N LEU A 68 22.93 4.27 -13.81
CA LEU A 68 22.88 5.59 -14.44
C LEU A 68 21.54 5.82 -15.16
N ILE A 69 21.07 4.84 -15.94
CA ILE A 69 19.77 4.91 -16.63
C ILE A 69 18.64 5.06 -15.61
N ALA A 70 18.65 4.23 -14.56
CA ALA A 70 17.69 4.30 -13.46
C ALA A 70 17.70 5.69 -12.79
N ARG A 71 18.88 6.29 -12.58
CA ARG A 71 19.03 7.62 -12.00
C ARG A 71 18.49 8.74 -12.89
N ILE A 72 18.69 8.64 -14.21
CA ILE A 72 18.17 9.57 -15.21
C ILE A 72 16.64 9.48 -15.23
N LEU A 73 16.10 8.26 -15.27
CA LEU A 73 14.67 7.99 -15.23
C LEU A 73 13.99 8.56 -13.98
N LEU A 74 14.63 8.44 -12.81
CA LEU A 74 14.14 9.02 -11.56
C LEU A 74 14.11 10.55 -11.57
N GLY A 75 15.01 11.18 -12.34
CA GLY A 75 15.04 12.64 -12.50
C GLY A 75 14.06 13.15 -13.56
N ALA A 76 13.78 12.35 -14.58
CA ALA A 76 12.94 12.73 -15.72
C ALA A 76 11.45 12.53 -15.45
N ILE A 77 11.06 11.55 -14.63
CA ILE A 77 9.66 11.27 -14.32
C ILE A 77 9.37 11.69 -12.88
N PRO A 78 8.69 12.84 -12.65
CA PRO A 78 8.29 13.27 -11.31
C PRO A 78 7.11 12.42 -10.81
N LEU A 79 7.35 11.15 -10.49
CA LEU A 79 6.40 10.32 -9.75
C LEU A 79 6.47 10.69 -8.26
N ARG A 80 6.06 11.92 -7.94
CA ARG A 80 5.85 12.36 -6.57
C ARG A 80 4.40 12.07 -6.22
N GLY A 81 4.14 10.86 -5.72
CA GLY A 81 2.82 10.46 -5.27
C GLY A 81 2.75 8.96 -4.99
N ALA A 82 1.83 8.58 -4.09
CA ALA A 82 1.39 7.21 -4.01
C ALA A 82 0.66 6.86 -5.30
N LEU A 83 0.93 5.68 -5.85
CA LEU A 83 0.16 5.18 -7.00
C LEU A 83 -1.06 4.47 -6.43
N GLU A 84 -2.23 5.00 -6.75
CA GLU A 84 -3.51 4.39 -6.43
C GLU A 84 -3.99 3.63 -7.66
N LEU A 85 -4.20 2.34 -7.50
CA LEU A 85 -4.70 1.46 -8.56
C LEU A 85 -5.92 0.72 -8.05
N ASP A 86 -7.01 0.78 -8.81
CA ASP A 86 -8.16 -0.07 -8.56
C ASP A 86 -7.86 -1.47 -9.12
N LEU A 87 -7.89 -2.45 -8.23
CA LEU A 87 -7.72 -3.85 -8.54
C LEU A 87 -8.98 -4.36 -9.25
N PRO A 88 -8.84 -5.17 -10.30
CA PRO A 88 -9.98 -5.86 -10.87
C PRO A 88 -10.58 -6.84 -9.85
N ILE A 89 -11.90 -7.01 -9.88
CA ILE A 89 -12.70 -7.76 -8.88
C ILE A 89 -12.12 -9.14 -8.56
N TRP A 90 -11.76 -9.91 -9.59
CA TRP A 90 -11.21 -11.26 -9.43
C TRP A 90 -9.87 -11.29 -8.65
N LEU A 91 -9.10 -10.21 -8.70
CA LEU A 91 -7.82 -10.10 -8.01
C LEU A 91 -8.01 -9.55 -6.59
N ALA A 92 -9.00 -8.69 -6.40
CA ALA A 92 -9.42 -8.21 -5.08
C ALA A 92 -9.92 -9.39 -4.21
N GLU A 93 -10.83 -10.23 -4.73
CA GLU A 93 -11.34 -11.42 -4.02
C GLU A 93 -10.25 -12.44 -3.65
N LEU A 94 -9.17 -12.49 -4.43
CA LEU A 94 -8.07 -13.42 -4.19
C LEU A 94 -7.04 -12.89 -3.18
N LEU A 95 -6.95 -11.56 -3.04
CA LEU A 95 -5.99 -10.87 -2.17
C LEU A 95 -6.60 -10.38 -0.85
N SER A 96 -7.91 -10.14 -0.84
CA SER A 96 -8.66 -9.59 0.29
C SER A 96 -9.99 -10.34 0.42
N GLU A 97 -10.19 -10.92 1.59
CA GLU A 97 -11.45 -11.59 1.97
C GLU A 97 -12.59 -10.56 2.16
N SER A 98 -12.22 -9.31 2.49
CA SER A 98 -13.11 -8.14 2.65
C SER A 98 -13.49 -7.45 1.33
N GLY A 99 -12.93 -7.86 0.19
CA GLY A 99 -13.24 -7.28 -1.13
C GLY A 99 -12.60 -5.91 -1.38
N ASP A 100 -11.46 -5.63 -0.74
CA ASP A 100 -10.72 -4.37 -0.92
C ASP A 100 -10.16 -4.25 -2.34
N GLN A 101 -10.55 -3.19 -3.03
CA GLN A 101 -10.14 -2.95 -4.42
C GLN A 101 -9.02 -1.93 -4.54
N ARG A 102 -8.72 -1.14 -3.52
CA ARG A 102 -7.76 -0.03 -3.66
C ARG A 102 -6.36 -0.45 -3.24
N LEU A 103 -5.49 -0.64 -4.23
CA LEU A 103 -4.07 -0.90 -4.00
C LEU A 103 -3.30 0.42 -3.98
N ILE A 104 -2.64 0.69 -2.86
CA ILE A 104 -1.78 1.86 -2.70
C ILE A 104 -0.33 1.40 -2.66
N ILE A 105 0.45 1.92 -3.60
CA ILE A 105 1.88 1.68 -3.66
C ILE A 105 2.59 2.93 -3.15
N ALA A 106 3.09 2.86 -1.91
CA ALA A 106 3.76 3.98 -1.25
C ALA A 106 5.05 4.40 -1.97
N ARG A 107 5.72 3.46 -2.64
CA ARG A 107 7.00 3.70 -3.34
C ARG A 107 6.99 3.09 -4.74
N PRO A 108 6.25 3.69 -5.69
CA PRO A 108 6.15 3.14 -7.04
C PRO A 108 7.50 3.10 -7.76
N HIS A 109 8.47 3.93 -7.34
CA HIS A 109 9.83 3.94 -7.87
C HIS A 109 10.59 2.62 -7.70
N ALA A 110 10.34 1.84 -6.65
CA ALA A 110 11.03 0.57 -6.41
C ALA A 110 10.75 -0.47 -7.51
N LEU A 111 9.54 -0.46 -8.08
CA LEU A 111 9.07 -1.47 -9.05
C LEU A 111 9.81 -1.42 -10.39
N TRP A 112 10.23 -0.23 -10.83
CA TRP A 112 10.92 -0.06 -12.11
C TRP A 112 12.42 0.16 -11.93
N LEU A 113 12.87 0.80 -10.85
CA LEU A 113 14.30 1.01 -10.63
C LEU A 113 15.07 -0.31 -10.45
N MET A 114 14.52 -1.27 -9.71
CA MET A 114 15.22 -2.53 -9.42
C MET A 114 15.43 -3.40 -10.67
N PRO A 115 14.40 -3.69 -11.50
CA PRO A 115 14.60 -4.45 -12.73
C PRO A 115 15.48 -3.71 -13.72
N THR A 116 15.30 -2.39 -13.91
CA THR A 116 16.09 -1.62 -14.88
C THR A 116 17.56 -1.52 -14.48
N ALA A 117 17.87 -1.43 -13.19
CA ALA A 117 19.27 -1.41 -12.72
C ALA A 117 19.95 -2.78 -12.86
N VAL A 118 19.22 -3.88 -12.60
CA VAL A 118 19.82 -5.22 -12.48
C VAL A 118 19.75 -6.04 -13.79
N ALA A 119 18.78 -5.77 -14.68
CA ALA A 119 18.63 -6.46 -15.96
C ALA A 119 19.89 -6.45 -16.86
N PRO A 120 20.58 -5.31 -17.10
CA PRO A 120 21.77 -5.31 -17.95
C PRO A 120 22.92 -6.12 -17.33
N PHE A 121 23.07 -6.09 -16.00
CA PHE A 121 24.02 -6.92 -15.28
C PHE A 121 23.73 -8.42 -15.47
N LEU A 122 22.46 -8.81 -15.32
CA LEU A 122 22.03 -10.20 -15.53
C LEU A 122 22.26 -10.66 -16.97
N MET A 123 22.00 -9.81 -17.96
CA MET A 123 22.20 -10.13 -19.38
C MET A 123 23.68 -10.36 -19.71
N VAL A 124 24.58 -9.53 -19.17
CA VAL A 124 26.03 -9.70 -19.32
C VAL A 124 26.54 -10.94 -18.59
N MET A 125 26.01 -11.24 -17.40
CA MET A 125 26.38 -12.48 -16.70
C MET A 125 25.83 -13.72 -17.43
N ALA A 126 24.60 -13.68 -17.90
CA ALA A 126 23.99 -14.79 -18.64
C ALA A 126 24.77 -15.11 -19.92
N THR A 127 25.22 -14.12 -20.68
CA THR A 127 26.02 -14.35 -21.90
C THR A 127 27.41 -14.93 -21.63
N ARG A 128 27.94 -14.79 -20.40
CA ARG A 128 29.31 -15.19 -20.07
C ARG A 128 29.43 -16.52 -19.36
N THR A 129 28.40 -16.93 -18.60
CA THR A 129 28.45 -18.12 -17.73
C THR A 129 28.12 -19.42 -18.47
N LEU A 130 28.08 -19.40 -19.80
CA LEU A 130 27.20 -20.27 -20.58
C LEU A 130 27.87 -20.98 -21.75
N VAL A 131 29.07 -21.51 -21.52
CA VAL A 131 29.83 -22.13 -22.61
C VAL A 131 29.26 -23.49 -23.06
N ASP A 132 28.28 -24.09 -22.35
CA ASP A 132 27.73 -25.42 -22.73
C ASP A 132 26.22 -25.63 -22.45
N VAL A 133 25.46 -24.57 -22.18
CA VAL A 133 24.05 -24.70 -21.76
C VAL A 133 23.10 -24.44 -22.93
N ARG A 134 22.07 -25.28 -23.09
CA ARG A 134 21.02 -25.08 -24.12
C ARG A 134 20.31 -23.75 -23.91
N ALA A 135 20.13 -22.97 -24.99
CA ALA A 135 19.53 -21.62 -24.96
C ALA A 135 18.22 -21.52 -24.16
N PHE A 136 17.38 -22.57 -24.17
CA PHE A 136 16.13 -22.59 -23.40
C PHE A 136 16.34 -22.56 -21.87
N GLN A 137 17.35 -23.27 -21.35
CA GLN A 137 17.66 -23.28 -19.91
C GLN A 137 18.14 -21.89 -19.45
N VAL A 138 18.83 -21.17 -20.33
CA VAL A 138 19.27 -19.79 -20.12
C VAL A 138 18.09 -18.86 -19.94
N VAL A 139 17.13 -18.96 -20.86
CA VAL A 139 15.93 -18.13 -20.85
C VAL A 139 15.15 -18.38 -19.56
N ILE A 140 14.95 -19.66 -19.18
CA ILE A 140 14.31 -20.01 -17.91
C ILE A 140 15.08 -19.43 -16.71
N GLN A 141 16.41 -19.57 -16.66
CA GLN A 141 17.20 -19.08 -15.54
C GLN A 141 17.15 -17.56 -15.41
N VAL A 142 17.17 -16.84 -16.54
CA VAL A 142 17.03 -15.38 -16.56
C VAL A 142 15.63 -14.98 -16.13
N LEU A 143 14.58 -15.64 -16.65
CA LEU A 143 13.19 -15.39 -16.25
C LEU A 143 12.99 -15.62 -14.76
N LEU A 144 13.51 -16.73 -14.21
CA LEU A 144 13.37 -17.05 -12.78
C LEU A 144 14.10 -16.02 -11.91
N ARG A 145 15.30 -15.57 -12.31
CA ARG A 145 16.02 -14.50 -11.62
C ARG A 145 15.28 -13.17 -11.69
N LEU A 146 14.69 -12.85 -12.84
CA LEU A 146 13.87 -11.65 -13.00
C LEU A 146 12.64 -11.71 -12.10
N LEU A 147 11.98 -12.87 -12.01
CA LEU A 147 10.83 -13.10 -11.15
C LEU A 147 11.19 -12.91 -9.67
N VAL A 148 12.33 -13.46 -9.22
CA VAL A 148 12.84 -13.23 -7.86
C VAL A 148 13.11 -11.75 -7.59
N LEU A 149 13.73 -11.05 -8.54
CA LEU A 149 13.96 -9.61 -8.41
C LEU A 149 12.67 -8.80 -8.39
N MET A 150 11.67 -9.19 -9.18
CA MET A 150 10.34 -8.59 -9.17
C MET A 150 9.65 -8.82 -7.83
N ALA A 151 9.75 -10.02 -7.24
CA ALA A 151 9.22 -10.30 -5.92
C ALA A 151 9.87 -9.44 -4.82
N ILE A 152 11.20 -9.27 -4.88
CA ILE A 152 11.93 -8.38 -3.97
C ILE A 152 11.51 -6.91 -4.19
N ALA A 153 11.40 -6.47 -5.43
CA ALA A 153 10.97 -5.11 -5.76
C ALA A 153 9.54 -4.84 -5.27
N LEU A 154 8.64 -5.82 -5.41
CA LEU A 154 7.28 -5.76 -4.90
C LEU A 154 7.28 -5.67 -3.37
N ALA A 155 8.05 -6.52 -2.68
CA ALA A 155 8.19 -6.46 -1.22
C ALA A 155 8.74 -5.10 -0.74
N LEU A 156 9.70 -4.51 -1.46
CA LEU A 156 10.27 -3.19 -1.15
C LEU A 156 9.33 -2.02 -1.51
N SER A 157 8.39 -2.23 -2.43
CA SER A 157 7.42 -1.20 -2.82
C SER A 157 6.35 -0.96 -1.76
N GLN A 158 6.27 -1.85 -0.76
CA GLN A 158 5.31 -1.82 0.35
C GLN A 158 3.88 -1.64 -0.18
N PRO A 159 3.37 -2.59 -0.99
CA PRO A 159 1.97 -2.54 -1.41
C PRO A 159 1.09 -2.64 -0.17
N SER A 160 0.22 -1.67 0.01
CA SER A 160 -0.84 -1.70 1.02
C SER A 160 -2.16 -1.80 0.29
N LEU A 161 -2.97 -2.80 0.62
CA LEU A 161 -4.40 -2.65 0.38
C LEU A 161 -4.92 -1.69 1.45
N GLN A 162 -5.63 -0.66 1.00
CA GLN A 162 -6.40 0.17 1.91
C GLN A 162 -7.86 -0.08 1.63
N SER A 163 -8.59 -0.45 2.69
CA SER A 163 -10.04 -0.45 2.60
C SER A 163 -10.50 0.99 2.42
N PRO A 164 -11.42 1.27 1.49
CA PRO A 164 -12.06 2.58 1.45
C PRO A 164 -12.72 2.81 2.81
N ILE A 165 -12.47 3.95 3.45
CA ILE A 165 -13.21 4.34 4.66
C ILE A 165 -14.68 4.45 4.28
N ARG A 166 -15.48 3.44 4.63
CA ARG A 166 -16.93 3.41 4.37
C ARG A 166 -17.74 3.69 5.62
N GLY A 167 -17.18 3.36 6.79
CA GLY A 167 -17.76 3.70 8.08
C GLY A 167 -17.91 5.21 8.25
N LYS A 168 -18.99 5.60 8.92
CA LYS A 168 -19.30 7.01 9.22
C LYS A 168 -19.45 7.15 10.72
N THR A 169 -18.85 8.18 11.31
CA THR A 169 -19.14 8.55 12.70
C THR A 169 -19.94 9.83 12.70
N VAL A 170 -21.20 9.75 13.13
CA VAL A 170 -22.10 10.90 13.24
C VAL A 170 -22.26 11.27 14.71
N VAL A 171 -21.79 12.45 15.07
CA VAL A 171 -21.94 13.00 16.42
C VAL A 171 -23.03 14.05 16.40
N PHE A 172 -24.16 13.75 17.05
CA PHE A 172 -25.23 14.72 17.29
C PHE A 172 -24.88 15.56 18.50
N VAL A 173 -24.89 16.87 18.33
CA VAL A 173 -24.63 17.84 19.38
C VAL A 173 -25.92 18.63 19.58
N VAL A 174 -26.61 18.36 20.69
CA VAL A 174 -27.96 18.86 20.96
C VAL A 174 -27.92 19.89 22.09
N ASP A 175 -28.40 21.09 21.79
CA ASP A 175 -28.63 22.15 22.76
C ASP A 175 -29.83 21.77 23.66
N VAL A 176 -29.63 21.76 24.97
CA VAL A 176 -30.64 21.45 25.98
C VAL A 176 -30.84 22.61 26.97
N SER A 177 -30.40 23.81 26.59
CA SER A 177 -30.59 25.04 27.37
C SER A 177 -32.07 25.39 27.56
N GLU A 178 -32.36 26.27 28.51
CA GLU A 178 -33.73 26.68 28.86
C GLU A 178 -34.45 27.38 27.69
N SER A 179 -33.71 28.00 26.77
CA SER A 179 -34.28 28.66 25.58
C SER A 179 -34.85 27.69 24.55
N ILE A 180 -34.45 26.42 24.60
CA ILE A 180 -34.96 25.37 23.71
C ILE A 180 -36.34 24.92 24.19
N ASP A 181 -37.32 24.91 23.28
CA ASP A 181 -38.66 24.43 23.59
C ASP A 181 -38.73 22.89 23.57
N ASP A 182 -39.73 22.31 24.27
CA ASP A 182 -39.89 20.85 24.33
C ASP A 182 -40.18 20.23 22.95
N GLN A 183 -40.70 21.03 22.01
CA GLN A 183 -41.02 20.56 20.66
C GLN A 183 -39.74 20.39 19.81
N GLN A 184 -38.79 21.31 19.93
CA GLN A 184 -37.46 21.27 19.33
C GLN A 184 -36.66 20.11 19.92
N LEU A 185 -36.73 19.92 21.24
CA LEU A 185 -36.08 18.80 21.93
C LEU A 185 -36.63 17.45 21.45
N ALA A 186 -37.95 17.32 21.37
CA ALA A 186 -38.60 16.12 20.81
C ALA A 186 -38.23 15.89 19.33
N GLY A 187 -38.07 16.97 18.56
CA GLY A 187 -37.56 16.92 17.18
C GLY A 187 -36.13 16.39 17.10
N ALA A 188 -35.23 16.89 17.96
CA ALA A 188 -33.85 16.42 18.05
C ALA A 188 -33.79 14.94 18.46
N GLN A 189 -34.56 14.54 19.47
CA GLN A 189 -34.68 13.16 19.93
C GLN A 189 -35.16 12.23 18.80
N LYS A 190 -36.12 12.67 17.98
CA LYS A 190 -36.59 11.93 16.81
C LYS A 190 -35.48 11.74 15.76
N LEU A 191 -34.70 12.77 15.47
CA LEU A 191 -33.58 12.68 14.51
C LEU A 191 -32.47 11.73 14.99
N VAL A 192 -32.12 11.79 16.28
CA VAL A 192 -31.14 10.87 16.86
C VAL A 192 -31.66 9.43 16.81
N ARG A 193 -32.94 9.22 17.10
CA ARG A 193 -33.59 7.90 17.00
C ARG A 193 -33.58 7.35 15.57
N GLU A 194 -33.96 8.16 14.59
CA GLU A 194 -33.91 7.77 13.18
C GLU A 194 -32.48 7.38 12.75
N ALA A 195 -31.46 8.11 13.22
CA ALA A 195 -30.07 7.77 12.93
C ALA A 195 -29.64 6.45 13.58
N LEU A 196 -30.07 6.20 14.82
CA LEU A 196 -29.81 4.93 15.51
C LEU A 196 -30.52 3.75 14.83
N GLU A 197 -31.77 3.92 14.40
CA GLU A 197 -32.51 2.89 13.65
C GLU A 197 -31.80 2.53 12.34
N LEU A 198 -31.27 3.52 11.62
CA LEU A 198 -30.46 3.27 10.42
C LEU A 198 -29.18 2.51 10.72
N ALA A 199 -28.47 2.87 11.80
CA ALA A 199 -27.26 2.16 12.23
C ALA A 199 -27.58 0.69 12.63
N ALA A 200 -28.70 0.46 13.32
CA ALA A 200 -29.15 -0.89 13.67
C ALA A 200 -29.55 -1.73 12.43
N GLN A 201 -30.15 -1.11 11.42
CA GLN A 201 -30.45 -1.78 10.15
C GLN A 201 -29.18 -2.21 9.40
N GLU A 202 -28.12 -1.40 9.42
CA GLU A 202 -26.82 -1.75 8.86
C GLU A 202 -26.19 -2.95 9.57
N GLU A 203 -26.31 -3.01 10.89
CA GLU A 203 -25.90 -4.18 11.68
C GLU A 203 -26.71 -5.44 11.34
N ALA A 204 -28.04 -5.33 11.28
CA ALA A 204 -28.92 -6.44 10.93
C ALA A 204 -28.68 -6.95 9.49
N ALA A 205 -28.27 -6.07 8.59
CA ALA A 205 -27.86 -6.41 7.22
C ALA A 205 -26.49 -7.13 7.16
N GLY A 206 -25.78 -7.26 8.29
CA GLY A 206 -24.49 -7.95 8.37
C GLY A 206 -23.33 -7.14 7.82
N ILE A 207 -23.46 -5.80 7.73
CA ILE A 207 -22.35 -4.93 7.35
C ILE A 207 -21.24 -5.09 8.39
N GLU A 208 -19.97 -5.04 7.98
CA GLU A 208 -18.85 -5.17 8.92
C GLU A 208 -18.75 -3.95 9.84
N ARG A 209 -18.28 -4.14 11.08
CA ARG A 209 -18.20 -3.08 12.10
C ARG A 209 -17.39 -1.85 11.66
N GLU A 210 -16.44 -2.05 10.75
CA GLU A 210 -15.56 -1.03 10.19
C GLU A 210 -16.30 -0.15 9.15
N ASP A 211 -17.31 -0.72 8.49
CA ASP A 211 -18.11 -0.08 7.44
C ASP A 211 -19.44 0.51 7.96
N ARG A 212 -19.81 0.23 9.21
CA ARG A 212 -21.07 0.69 9.82
C ARG A 212 -21.04 2.17 10.21
N THR A 213 -22.23 2.75 10.24
CA THR A 213 -22.51 4.06 10.82
C THR A 213 -22.50 3.96 12.35
N ARG A 214 -21.72 4.82 12.99
CA ARG A 214 -21.62 4.95 14.44
C ARG A 214 -22.26 6.26 14.86
N VAL A 215 -23.25 6.18 15.73
CA VAL A 215 -23.94 7.36 16.24
C VAL A 215 -23.47 7.66 17.65
N ARG A 216 -23.17 8.93 17.92
CA ARG A 216 -22.84 9.45 19.26
C ARG A 216 -23.73 10.65 19.55
N LEU A 217 -24.10 10.82 20.82
CA LEU A 217 -24.90 11.95 21.28
C LEU A 217 -24.11 12.74 22.33
N VAL A 218 -24.00 14.03 22.08
CA VAL A 218 -23.53 15.03 23.02
C VAL A 218 -24.69 15.98 23.30
N THR A 219 -25.04 16.17 24.55
CA THR A 219 -25.98 17.21 24.96
C THR A 219 -25.22 18.33 25.63
N TYR A 220 -25.61 19.58 25.42
CA TYR A 220 -24.96 20.69 26.08
C TYR A 220 -25.95 21.79 26.47
N ALA A 221 -25.66 22.41 27.61
CA ALA A 221 -26.15 23.73 28.01
C ALA A 221 -24.92 24.47 28.54
N GLY A 222 -24.84 24.81 29.83
CA GLY A 222 -23.61 25.35 30.42
C GLY A 222 -22.41 24.39 30.45
N ARG A 223 -22.61 23.11 30.17
CA ARG A 223 -21.58 22.08 30.07
C ARG A 223 -21.98 21.03 29.03
N ALA A 224 -21.00 20.50 28.31
CA ALA A 224 -21.20 19.38 27.39
C ALA A 224 -21.06 18.02 28.08
N LEU A 225 -21.98 17.10 27.78
CA LEU A 225 -22.05 15.75 28.33
C LEU A 225 -22.18 14.74 27.18
N VAL A 226 -21.45 13.63 27.28
CA VAL A 226 -21.56 12.50 26.34
C VAL A 226 -22.58 11.52 26.87
N HIS A 227 -23.49 11.08 26.00
CA HIS A 227 -24.38 9.96 26.28
C HIS A 227 -23.84 8.70 25.60
N ASP A 228 -23.65 7.65 26.39
CA ASP A 228 -23.26 6.36 25.83
C ASP A 228 -24.50 5.69 25.24
N LEU A 229 -24.57 5.68 23.91
CA LEU A 229 -25.67 5.07 23.16
C LEU A 229 -25.48 3.56 22.97
N SER A 230 -24.32 3.01 23.36
CA SER A 230 -24.02 1.58 23.17
C SER A 230 -24.96 0.69 23.98
N GLU A 231 -25.51 1.20 25.09
CA GLU A 231 -26.49 0.48 25.91
C GLU A 231 -27.89 0.45 25.27
N LEU A 232 -28.16 1.37 24.33
CA LEU A 232 -29.46 1.53 23.67
C LEU A 232 -29.54 0.77 22.35
N GLU A 233 -28.51 0.00 21.97
CA GLU A 233 -28.45 -0.73 20.68
C GLU A 233 -29.54 -1.82 20.53
N ASP A 234 -30.18 -2.24 21.63
CA ASP A 234 -31.38 -3.08 21.56
C ASP A 234 -32.60 -2.27 21.08
N GLU A 235 -33.30 -2.78 20.05
CA GLU A 235 -34.50 -2.16 19.46
C GLU A 235 -35.61 -1.86 20.51
N ASN A 236 -35.66 -2.64 21.60
CA ASN A 236 -36.58 -2.42 22.72
C ASN A 236 -36.15 -1.27 23.66
N GLN A 237 -34.88 -0.89 23.67
CA GLN A 237 -34.30 0.16 24.53
C GLN A 237 -34.19 1.51 23.80
N LEU A 238 -34.16 1.50 22.46
CA LEU A 238 -34.20 2.71 21.61
C LEU A 238 -35.39 3.63 21.92
N GLY A 239 -36.51 3.04 22.37
CA GLY A 239 -37.72 3.77 22.78
C GLY A 239 -37.51 4.66 23.99
N ASP A 240 -36.53 4.34 24.85
CA ASP A 240 -36.25 4.96 26.15
C ASP A 240 -35.20 6.08 26.08
N LEU A 241 -34.60 6.34 24.90
CA LEU A 241 -33.69 7.46 24.70
C LEU A 241 -34.42 8.75 25.07
N THR A 242 -34.14 9.32 26.24
CA THR A 242 -34.71 10.57 26.72
C THR A 242 -33.60 11.59 26.88
N ILE A 243 -33.72 12.72 26.18
CA ILE A 243 -32.75 13.80 26.27
C ILE A 243 -33.21 14.70 27.41
N ASP A 244 -32.62 14.52 28.59
CA ASP A 244 -32.95 15.32 29.77
C ASP A 244 -32.17 16.65 29.78
N ARG A 245 -32.82 17.69 30.29
CA ARG A 245 -32.19 18.99 30.54
C ARG A 245 -31.35 18.89 31.83
N ASP A 246 -30.16 19.47 31.83
CA ASP A 246 -29.35 19.63 33.05
C ASP A 246 -29.89 20.84 33.83
N PRO A 247 -30.66 20.65 34.93
CA PRO A 247 -31.30 21.76 35.63
C PRO A 247 -30.27 22.71 36.27
N ASP A 248 -29.06 22.24 36.56
CA ASP A 248 -28.02 23.03 37.21
C ASP A 248 -27.29 23.94 36.22
N ASN A 249 -27.35 23.63 34.92
CA ASN A 249 -26.63 24.34 33.86
C ASN A 249 -27.53 24.84 32.72
N ALA A 250 -28.86 24.81 32.89
CA ALA A 250 -29.84 25.12 31.84
C ALA A 250 -29.78 26.56 31.30
N LEU A 251 -29.25 27.51 32.09
CA LEU A 251 -29.25 28.94 31.77
C LEU A 251 -28.10 29.42 30.85
N ALA A 252 -27.16 28.54 30.50
CA ALA A 252 -25.99 28.87 29.68
C ALA A 252 -25.88 27.94 28.46
N SER A 253 -25.09 28.33 27.45
CA SER A 253 -24.94 27.58 26.19
C SER A 253 -23.48 27.51 25.73
N ASP A 254 -22.70 26.55 26.23
CA ASP A 254 -21.29 26.39 25.86
C ASP A 254 -21.11 25.54 24.58
N HIS A 255 -21.35 26.15 23.42
CA HIS A 255 -21.15 25.51 22.11
C HIS A 255 -19.70 25.08 21.88
N ALA A 256 -18.72 25.83 22.40
CA ALA A 256 -17.31 25.58 22.15
C ALA A 256 -16.85 24.27 22.82
N SER A 257 -17.24 24.06 24.08
CA SER A 257 -16.97 22.80 24.77
C SER A 257 -17.72 21.64 24.12
N ALA A 258 -18.94 21.87 23.61
CA ALA A 258 -19.71 20.85 22.92
C ALA A 258 -19.05 20.39 21.61
N LEU A 259 -18.56 21.32 20.79
CA LEU A 259 -17.86 21.00 19.55
C LEU A 259 -16.52 20.32 19.79
N ARG A 260 -15.73 20.77 20.78
CA ARG A 260 -14.47 20.10 21.15
C ARG A 260 -14.69 18.67 21.64
N LEU A 261 -15.75 18.46 22.42
CA LEU A 261 -16.13 17.13 22.87
C LEU A 261 -16.60 16.26 21.69
N ALA A 262 -17.36 16.83 20.76
CA ALA A 262 -17.81 16.12 19.57
C ALA A 262 -16.63 15.71 18.67
N GLU A 263 -15.65 16.60 18.46
CA GLU A 263 -14.41 16.32 17.76
C GLU A 263 -13.64 15.17 18.42
N ALA A 264 -13.52 15.19 19.75
CA ALA A 264 -12.87 14.11 20.51
C ALA A 264 -13.58 12.75 20.42
N LEU A 265 -14.85 12.73 20.01
CA LEU A 265 -15.64 11.51 19.79
C LEU A 265 -15.61 11.00 18.35
N LEU A 266 -15.07 11.77 17.41
CA LEU A 266 -14.90 11.32 16.03
C LEU A 266 -13.86 10.20 15.97
N ASP A 267 -14.22 9.10 15.33
CA ASP A 267 -13.29 8.00 15.11
C ASP A 267 -12.38 8.33 13.91
N PRO A 268 -11.03 8.35 14.10
CA PRO A 268 -10.08 8.66 13.03
C PRO A 268 -10.12 7.68 11.85
N ASP A 269 -10.68 6.49 12.04
CA ASP A 269 -10.78 5.45 11.02
C ASP A 269 -12.10 5.52 10.22
N THR A 270 -12.95 6.53 10.49
CA THR A 270 -14.25 6.71 9.82
C THR A 270 -14.42 8.12 9.25
N GLU A 271 -15.38 8.30 8.34
CA GLU A 271 -15.78 9.63 7.91
C GLU A 271 -16.56 10.33 9.04
N GLY A 272 -15.92 11.28 9.71
CA GLY A 272 -16.51 12.04 10.81
C GLY A 272 -17.48 13.12 10.35
N ARG A 273 -18.65 13.21 10.98
CA ARG A 273 -19.68 14.24 10.75
C ARG A 273 -20.24 14.73 12.08
N VAL A 274 -20.25 16.04 12.27
CA VAL A 274 -20.85 16.68 13.45
C VAL A 274 -22.15 17.37 13.03
N VAL A 275 -23.25 17.05 13.72
CA VAL A 275 -24.57 17.64 13.48
C VAL A 275 -24.95 18.46 14.71
N LEU A 276 -24.88 19.78 14.59
CA LEU A 276 -25.24 20.71 15.65
C LEU A 276 -26.73 21.10 15.55
N LEU A 277 -27.48 20.86 16.62
CA LEU A 277 -28.88 21.26 16.79
C LEU A 277 -28.96 22.32 17.89
N THR A 278 -29.22 23.57 17.51
CA THR A 278 -29.27 24.74 18.41
C THR A 278 -30.25 25.78 17.87
N ASP A 279 -30.80 26.63 18.74
CA ASP A 279 -31.66 27.76 18.39
C ASP A 279 -30.88 29.02 17.92
N ALA A 280 -29.55 28.92 17.88
CA ALA A 280 -28.61 29.96 17.43
C ALA A 280 -28.58 31.24 18.28
N THR A 281 -28.97 31.18 19.56
CA THR A 281 -28.89 32.31 20.50
C THR A 281 -27.59 32.37 21.30
N GLY A 282 -26.43 32.31 20.63
CA GLY A 282 -25.13 32.42 21.32
C GLY A 282 -24.74 33.86 21.72
N ASP A 283 -24.15 34.02 22.91
CA ASP A 283 -23.56 35.27 23.41
C ASP A 283 -22.29 35.66 22.62
N LEU A 284 -21.87 36.93 22.68
CA LEU A 284 -20.73 37.45 21.93
C LEU A 284 -19.42 36.72 22.22
N ALA A 285 -19.18 36.31 23.47
CA ALA A 285 -18.02 35.52 23.86
C ALA A 285 -18.08 34.08 23.30
N GLU A 286 -19.27 33.50 23.23
CA GLU A 286 -19.50 32.17 22.64
C GLU A 286 -19.27 32.21 21.12
N ARG A 287 -19.62 33.30 20.45
CA ARG A 287 -19.38 33.47 19.00
C ARG A 287 -17.90 33.46 18.63
N GLU A 288 -17.03 34.08 19.44
CA GLU A 288 -15.58 34.01 19.22
C GLU A 288 -15.04 32.59 19.45
N GLY A 289 -15.49 31.91 20.51
CA GLY A 289 -15.11 30.53 20.80
C GLY A 289 -15.56 29.53 19.72
N LEU A 290 -16.79 29.71 19.20
CA LEU A 290 -17.36 28.90 18.13
C LEU A 290 -16.63 29.14 16.80
N GLY A 291 -16.24 30.37 16.50
CA GLY A 291 -15.42 30.69 15.34
C GLY A 291 -14.08 29.95 15.35
N GLN A 292 -13.42 29.87 16.51
CA GLN A 292 -12.18 29.10 16.67
C GLN A 292 -12.42 27.60 16.49
N ALA A 293 -13.46 27.03 17.11
CA ALA A 293 -13.77 25.61 17.03
C ALA A 293 -14.15 25.16 15.61
N ILE A 294 -14.86 25.99 14.84
CA ILE A 294 -15.14 25.71 13.42
C ILE A 294 -13.87 25.73 12.56
N PHE A 295 -12.88 26.55 12.90
CA PHE A 295 -11.61 26.60 12.17
C PHE A 295 -10.71 25.39 12.42
N ASP A 296 -10.86 24.75 13.59
CA ASP A 296 -10.07 23.59 13.98
C ASP A 296 -10.67 22.25 13.46
N LEU A 297 -11.94 22.26 13.02
CA LEU A 297 -12.65 21.14 12.36
C LEU A 297 -12.31 20.99 10.87
#